data_AF-A0A4P6UCR7-F1
#
_entry.id   AF-A0A4P6UCR7-F1
#
_cell.length_a   1.000
_cell.length_b   1.000
_cell.length_c   1.000
_cell.angle_alpha   90.00
_cell.angle_beta   90.00
_cell.angle_gamma   90.00
#
_symmetry.space_group_name_H-M   'P 1'
#
loop_
_entity.id
_entity.type
_entity.pdbx_description
1 polymer ?
#
loop_
_entity_poly.entity_id
_entity_poly.type
_entity_poly.pdbx_seq_one_letter_code
_entity_poly.pdbx_strand_id
1 'polypeptide(L)'
;MAVVTCSGGSGRTYFGPDGQQPAGTAVVVEEVRREGDLRDLLTALSEHSDPQGWWIEAWFGKTRQPPSGHCISGTTCPLLWLVDRDGRAIRPSIPVDRSGADKADARHAIAHLPIVSRVEHSLDVPTASG
;
A
#
# COMPACT_ATOMS: atom_id res chain seq x y z
N MET A 1 7.34 17.45 -6.97
CA MET A 1 7.31 16.32 -6.01
C MET A 1 6.04 15.55 -6.31
N ALA A 2 6.10 14.24 -6.27
CA ALA A 2 5.04 13.35 -6.71
C ALA A 2 4.70 12.32 -5.63
N VAL A 3 3.48 11.80 -5.71
CA VAL A 3 3.03 10.62 -4.97
C VAL A 3 2.92 9.48 -5.96
N VAL A 4 3.59 8.38 -5.68
CA VAL A 4 3.48 7.16 -6.48
C VAL A 4 2.81 6.10 -5.63
N THR A 5 1.71 5.56 -6.14
CA THR A 5 1.02 4.42 -5.53
C THR A 5 1.14 3.20 -6.42
N CYS A 6 1.54 2.06 -5.84
CA CYS A 6 1.55 0.78 -6.54
C CYS A 6 0.49 -0.13 -5.92
N SER A 7 -0.41 -0.68 -6.73
CA SER A 7 -1.41 -1.65 -6.31
C SER A 7 -1.46 -2.84 -7.28
N GLY A 8 -1.82 -4.03 -6.78
CA GLY A 8 -2.07 -5.16 -7.66
C GLY A 8 -3.28 -4.94 -8.54
N GLY A 9 -3.11 -5.09 -9.85
CA GLY A 9 -4.20 -5.14 -10.80
C GLY A 9 -4.80 -6.55 -10.90
N SER A 10 -3.97 -7.55 -11.19
CA SER A 10 -4.41 -8.95 -11.37
C SER A 10 -3.23 -9.93 -11.31
N GLY A 11 -3.50 -11.19 -10.93
CA GLY A 11 -2.49 -12.25 -10.84
C GLY A 11 -2.48 -12.90 -9.45
N ARG A 12 -2.08 -14.16 -9.37
CA ARG A 12 -1.91 -14.89 -8.11
C ARG A 12 -0.51 -15.43 -8.03
N THR A 13 0.19 -15.07 -6.97
CA THR A 13 1.41 -15.75 -6.53
C THR A 13 1.06 -16.58 -5.31
N TYR A 14 1.53 -17.81 -5.28
CA TYR A 14 1.49 -18.65 -4.10
C TYR A 14 2.87 -19.26 -3.89
N PHE A 15 3.22 -19.48 -2.63
CA PHE A 15 4.40 -20.28 -2.32
C PHE A 15 3.98 -21.74 -2.31
N GLY A 16 4.83 -22.61 -2.87
CA GLY A 16 4.67 -24.06 -2.76
C GLY A 16 4.57 -24.53 -1.30
N PRO A 17 4.17 -25.80 -1.06
CA PRO A 17 4.03 -26.38 0.28
C PRO A 17 5.32 -26.36 1.12
N ASP A 18 6.47 -26.14 0.50
CA ASP A 18 7.80 -25.97 1.11
C ASP A 18 8.15 -24.50 1.43
N GLY A 19 7.29 -23.54 1.06
CA GLY A 19 7.46 -22.11 1.32
C GLY A 19 8.60 -21.45 0.54
N GLN A 20 9.27 -22.18 -0.36
CA GLN A 20 10.53 -21.75 -0.98
C GLN A 20 10.40 -21.41 -2.46
N GLN A 21 9.36 -21.90 -3.14
CA GLN A 21 9.20 -21.66 -4.58
C GLN A 21 7.95 -20.82 -4.86
N PRO A 22 8.09 -19.55 -5.28
CA PRO A 22 6.96 -18.77 -5.76
C PRO A 22 6.50 -19.38 -7.09
N ALA A 23 5.24 -19.81 -7.15
CA ALA A 23 4.58 -20.27 -8.37
C ALA A 23 3.34 -19.41 -8.62
N GLY A 24 3.01 -19.14 -9.88
CA GLY A 24 1.89 -18.25 -10.19
C GLY A 24 1.84 -17.84 -11.66
N THR A 25 0.81 -17.06 -12.01
CA THR A 25 0.76 -16.30 -13.27
C THR A 25 1.42 -14.95 -13.08
N ALA A 26 1.82 -14.30 -14.17
CA ALA A 26 2.32 -12.92 -14.15
C ALA A 26 1.43 -12.01 -13.29
N VAL A 27 2.06 -11.20 -12.44
CA VAL A 27 1.38 -10.23 -11.58
C VAL A 27 1.45 -8.88 -12.27
N VAL A 28 0.28 -8.32 -12.57
CA VAL A 28 0.18 -6.95 -13.06
C VAL A 28 0.15 -6.01 -11.86
N VAL A 29 1.10 -5.09 -11.80
CA VAL A 29 1.17 -4.01 -10.82
C VAL A 29 0.88 -2.71 -11.53
N GLU A 30 -0.15 -2.00 -11.09
CA GLU A 30 -0.47 -0.67 -11.58
C GLU A 30 0.31 0.36 -10.74
N GLU A 31 1.19 1.09 -11.39
CA GLU A 31 1.85 2.27 -10.84
C GLU A 31 1.06 3.52 -11.26
N VAL A 32 0.59 4.28 -10.28
CA VAL A 32 -0.11 5.55 -10.51
C VAL A 32 0.72 6.68 -9.91
N ARG A 33 1.14 7.61 -10.76
CA ARG A 33 1.85 8.83 -10.37
C ARG A 33 0.88 9.99 -10.31
N ARG A 34 0.86 10.66 -9.17
CA ARG A 34 0.06 11.85 -8.92
C ARG A 34 0.95 13.03 -8.57
N GLU A 35 0.62 14.20 -9.09
CA GLU A 35 1.36 15.44 -8.84
C GLU A 35 0.41 16.60 -8.58
N GLY A 36 0.87 17.57 -7.81
CA GLY A 36 0.09 18.73 -7.42
C GLY A 36 0.60 19.33 -6.12
N ASP A 37 -0.25 20.12 -5.47
CA ASP A 37 0.02 20.59 -4.12
C ASP A 37 -0.08 19.44 -3.12
N LEU A 38 1.04 19.07 -2.52
CA LEU A 38 1.13 17.97 -1.55
C LEU A 38 0.84 18.41 -0.11
N ARG A 39 0.52 19.68 0.15
CA ARG A 39 0.36 20.20 1.52
C ARG A 39 -0.62 19.40 2.36
N ASP A 40 -1.78 19.07 1.81
CA ASP A 40 -2.81 18.32 2.54
C ASP A 40 -2.34 16.90 2.84
N LEU A 41 -1.65 16.26 1.89
CA LEU A 41 -1.09 14.93 2.10
C LEU A 41 0.02 14.93 3.14
N LEU A 42 0.96 15.88 3.06
CA LEU A 42 2.06 15.97 4.03
C LEU A 42 1.53 16.29 5.43
N THR A 43 0.47 17.11 5.52
CA THR A 43 -0.22 17.39 6.79
C THR A 43 -0.81 16.10 7.36
N ALA A 44 -1.57 15.35 6.55
CA ALA A 44 -2.17 14.09 6.97
C ALA A 44 -1.12 13.03 7.36
N LEU A 45 -0.01 12.94 6.64
CA LEU A 45 1.08 12.01 6.96
C LEU A 45 1.88 12.41 8.20
N SER A 46 1.86 13.68 8.58
CA SER A 46 2.52 14.17 9.80
C SER A 46 1.71 13.93 11.07
N GLU A 47 0.46 13.49 10.94
CA GLU A 47 -0.37 13.17 12.09
C GLU A 47 0.18 11.97 12.85
N HIS A 48 -0.12 11.94 14.15
CA HIS A 48 0.13 10.77 14.97
C HIS A 48 -0.94 9.71 14.69
N SER A 49 -0.52 8.44 14.68
CA SER A 49 -1.45 7.32 14.77
C SER A 49 -2.20 7.37 16.10
N ASP A 50 -3.48 7.04 16.07
CA ASP A 50 -4.29 7.03 17.28
C ASP A 50 -3.85 5.89 18.22
N PRO A 51 -3.95 6.08 19.55
CA PRO A 51 -3.73 4.98 20.48
C PRO A 51 -4.79 3.90 20.26
N GLN A 52 -4.36 2.64 20.29
CA GLN A 52 -5.25 1.49 20.07
C GLN A 52 -6.41 1.48 21.07
N GLY A 53 -7.63 1.41 20.55
CA GLY A 53 -8.84 1.37 21.36
C GLY A 53 -9.14 -0.04 21.84
N TRP A 54 -8.73 -0.40 23.07
CA TRP A 54 -9.03 -1.71 23.68
C TRP A 54 -10.54 -2.05 23.71
N TRP A 55 -11.40 -1.04 23.73
CA TRP A 55 -12.86 -1.19 23.76
C TRP A 55 -13.48 -1.55 22.39
N ILE A 56 -12.78 -1.33 21.27
CA ILE A 56 -13.27 -1.69 19.92
C ILE A 56 -13.32 -3.21 19.76
N GLU A 57 -12.31 -3.93 20.29
CA GLU A 57 -12.30 -5.39 20.34
C GLU A 57 -13.50 -5.94 21.14
N ALA A 58 -13.89 -5.23 22.21
CA ALA A 58 -14.99 -5.63 23.10
C ALA A 58 -16.40 -5.37 22.54
N TRP A 59 -16.61 -4.30 21.76
CA TRP A 59 -17.94 -3.91 21.26
C TRP A 59 -18.26 -4.37 19.85
N PHE A 60 -17.26 -4.44 18.97
CA PHE A 60 -17.50 -4.75 17.56
C PHE A 60 -17.04 -6.14 17.14
N GLY A 61 -16.46 -6.93 18.06
CA GLY A 61 -15.91 -8.26 17.77
C GLY A 61 -14.84 -8.24 16.66
N LYS A 62 -14.36 -7.05 16.26
CA LYS A 62 -13.30 -6.88 15.29
C LYS A 62 -12.00 -7.19 16.01
N THR A 63 -11.56 -8.44 15.88
CA THR A 63 -10.16 -8.78 16.06
C THR A 63 -9.34 -7.84 15.17
N ARG A 64 -8.29 -7.27 15.77
CA ARG A 64 -7.26 -6.44 15.16
C ARG A 64 -7.22 -6.62 13.64
N GLN A 65 -7.47 -5.55 12.89
CA GLN A 65 -6.93 -5.53 11.54
C GLN A 65 -5.40 -5.61 11.76
N PRO A 66 -4.70 -6.65 11.27
CA PRO A 66 -3.25 -6.67 11.37
C PRO A 66 -2.76 -5.34 10.79
N PRO A 67 -1.74 -4.69 11.40
CA PRO A 67 -1.24 -3.42 10.91
C PRO A 67 -1.09 -3.53 9.40
N SER A 68 -1.59 -2.55 8.65
CA SER A 68 -1.68 -2.51 7.19
C SER A 68 -0.33 -2.74 6.46
N GLY A 69 0.76 -2.99 7.20
CA GLY A 69 2.07 -3.43 6.72
C GLY A 69 2.30 -4.94 6.65
N HIS A 70 1.41 -5.82 7.12
CA HIS A 70 1.57 -7.26 6.87
C HIS A 70 1.07 -7.61 5.46
N CYS A 71 1.95 -7.43 4.49
CA CYS A 71 1.76 -8.05 3.19
C CYS A 71 1.69 -9.55 3.37
N ILE A 72 0.51 -10.11 3.13
CA ILE A 72 0.33 -11.54 3.06
C ILE A 72 1.14 -11.99 1.84
N SER A 73 2.10 -12.89 2.07
CA SER A 73 2.82 -13.59 1.01
C SER A 73 1.85 -14.04 -0.08
N GLY A 74 2.04 -13.56 -1.31
CA GLY A 74 1.14 -13.83 -2.44
C GLY A 74 0.16 -12.71 -2.80
N THR A 75 0.08 -11.64 -2.01
CA THR A 75 -0.80 -10.48 -2.25
C THR A 75 0.02 -9.19 -2.40
N THR A 76 -0.31 -8.40 -3.41
CA THR A 76 0.26 -7.07 -3.65
C THR A 76 -0.32 -6.07 -2.67
N CYS A 77 0.52 -5.54 -1.78
CA CYS A 77 0.14 -4.45 -0.89
C CYS A 77 0.08 -3.12 -1.63
N PRO A 78 -0.89 -2.24 -1.33
CA PRO A 78 -0.79 -0.85 -1.72
C PRO A 78 0.46 -0.23 -1.08
N LEU A 79 1.39 0.23 -1.91
CA LEU A 79 2.59 0.95 -1.49
C LEU A 79 2.46 2.42 -1.86
N LEU A 80 2.89 3.31 -0.96
CA LEU A 80 2.97 4.75 -1.20
C LEU A 80 4.43 5.21 -1.12
N TRP A 81 4.84 5.98 -2.13
CA TRP A 81 6.13 6.65 -2.19
C TRP A 81 5.96 8.14 -2.43
N LEU A 82 6.68 8.94 -1.68
CA LEU A 82 6.87 10.36 -1.96
C LEU A 82 8.17 10.51 -2.74
N VAL A 83 8.08 11.04 -3.96
CA VAL A 83 9.22 11.16 -4.88
C VAL A 83 9.53 12.64 -5.09
N ASP A 84 10.76 13.05 -4.79
CA ASP A 84 11.19 14.43 -5.03
C ASP A 84 11.49 14.69 -6.52
N ARG A 85 11.91 15.91 -6.84
CA ARG A 85 12.24 16.31 -8.22
C ARG A 85 13.50 15.63 -8.77
N ASP A 86 14.38 15.17 -7.88
CA ASP A 86 15.65 14.52 -8.20
C ASP A 86 15.47 12.99 -8.30
N GLY A 87 14.23 12.49 -8.17
CA GLY A 87 13.89 11.07 -8.24
C GLY A 87 14.13 10.30 -6.95
N ARG A 88 14.45 10.98 -5.84
CA ARG A 88 14.63 10.33 -4.53
C ARG A 88 13.27 10.00 -3.95
N ALA A 89 13.11 8.76 -3.52
CA ALA A 89 11.86 8.25 -2.99
C ALA A 89 11.97 7.97 -1.49
N ILE A 90 10.98 8.42 -0.71
CA ILE A 90 10.78 8.00 0.67
C ILE A 90 9.46 7.25 0.79
N ARG A 91 9.45 6.21 1.63
CA ARG A 91 8.24 5.45 1.95
C ARG A 91 7.74 5.85 3.34
N PRO A 92 6.81 6.82 3.44
CA PRO A 92 6.20 7.14 4.72
C PRO A 92 5.23 6.04 5.14
N SER A 93 5.08 5.85 6.45
CA SER A 93 3.93 5.13 7.00
C SER A 93 2.71 6.05 6.99
N ILE A 94 1.55 5.54 6.58
CA ILE A 94 0.30 6.28 6.75
C ILE A 94 -0.13 6.15 8.21
N PRO A 95 -0.45 7.26 8.91
CA PRO A 95 -0.99 7.19 10.27
C PRO A 95 -2.27 6.36 10.30
N VAL A 96 -2.47 5.61 11.38
CA VAL A 96 -3.64 4.73 11.53
C VAL A 96 -4.63 5.27 12.57
N ASP A 97 -5.89 4.93 12.38
CA ASP A 97 -6.95 5.17 13.35
C ASP A 97 -6.92 4.13 14.49
N ARG A 98 -7.83 4.28 15.46
CA ARG A 98 -7.93 3.38 16.63
C ARG A 98 -8.20 1.92 16.28
N SER A 99 -8.68 1.63 15.08
CA SER A 99 -8.91 0.27 14.58
C SER A 99 -7.68 -0.35 13.90
N GLY A 100 -6.63 0.44 13.68
CA GLY A 100 -5.43 0.04 12.96
C GLY A 100 -5.54 0.21 11.44
N ALA A 101 -6.62 0.83 10.94
CA ALA A 101 -6.77 1.15 9.53
C ALA A 101 -6.13 2.51 9.23
N ASP A 102 -5.59 2.70 8.01
CA ASP A 102 -5.05 4.00 7.62
C ASP A 102 -6.09 5.12 7.81
N LYS A 103 -5.65 6.29 8.30
CA LYS A 103 -6.52 7.45 8.46
C LYS A 103 -7.09 7.88 7.10
N ALA A 104 -8.37 8.22 7.11
CA ALA A 104 -9.11 8.57 5.90
C ALA A 104 -8.53 9.82 5.21
N ASP A 105 -8.01 10.78 5.97
CA ASP A 105 -7.50 12.05 5.45
C ASP A 105 -6.30 11.86 4.51
N ALA A 106 -5.38 10.95 4.85
CA ALA A 106 -4.26 10.62 3.97
C ALA A 106 -4.75 9.98 2.65
N ARG A 107 -5.71 9.04 2.73
CA ARG A 107 -6.31 8.43 1.53
C ARG A 107 -7.04 9.47 0.68
N HIS A 108 -7.78 10.38 1.33
CA HIS A 108 -8.52 11.44 0.66
C HIS A 108 -7.59 12.40 -0.05
N ALA A 109 -6.52 12.85 0.61
CA ALA A 109 -5.51 13.72 0.03
C ALA A 109 -4.84 13.08 -1.20
N ILE A 110 -4.49 11.78 -1.14
CA ILE A 110 -3.95 11.06 -2.30
C ILE A 110 -4.95 11.04 -3.46
N ALA A 111 -6.23 10.75 -3.19
CA ALA A 111 -7.25 10.64 -4.21
C ALA A 111 -7.52 11.98 -4.93
N HIS A 112 -7.36 13.11 -4.24
CA HIS A 112 -7.56 14.46 -4.79
C HIS A 112 -6.40 14.95 -5.66
N LEU A 113 -5.22 14.32 -5.58
CA LEU A 113 -4.10 14.70 -6.43
C LEU A 113 -4.34 14.28 -7.88
N PRO A 114 -4.14 15.17 -8.86
CA PRO A 114 -4.21 14.84 -10.28
C PRO A 114 -3.31 13.65 -10.65
N ILE A 115 -3.86 12.69 -11.39
CA ILE A 115 -3.07 11.63 -12.01
C ILE A 115 -2.33 12.22 -13.21
N VAL A 116 -1.01 12.11 -13.20
CA VAL A 116 -0.16 12.56 -14.31
C VAL A 116 0.42 11.41 -15.12
N SER A 117 0.50 10.22 -14.52
CA SER A 117 0.93 9.01 -15.23
C SER A 117 0.29 7.77 -14.62
N ARG A 118 0.07 6.77 -15.47
CA ARG A 118 -0.35 5.43 -15.12
C ARG A 118 0.47 4.45 -15.96
N VAL A 119 1.17 3.54 -15.31
CA VAL A 119 2.00 2.52 -15.96
C VAL A 119 1.64 1.17 -15.37
N GLU A 120 1.44 0.18 -16.24
CA GLU A 120 1.28 -1.21 -15.82
C GLU A 120 2.61 -1.94 -15.96
N HIS A 121 3.02 -2.60 -14.89
CA HIS A 121 4.20 -3.44 -14.85
C HIS A 121 3.78 -4.90 -14.77
N SER A 122 4.22 -5.71 -15.73
CA SER A 122 4.07 -7.17 -15.64
C SER A 122 5.28 -7.74 -14.92
N LEU A 123 5.05 -8.33 -13.76
CA LEU A 123 6.06 -9.08 -13.01
C LEU A 123 5.90 -10.55 -13.32
N ASP A 124 6.84 -11.11 -14.08
CA ASP A 124 6.89 -12.54 -14.33
C ASP A 124 7.26 -13.26 -13.03
N VAL A 125 6.42 -14.22 -12.65
CA VAL A 125 6.66 -15.11 -11.53
C VAL A 125 7.35 -16.34 -12.11
N PRO A 126 8.61 -16.64 -11.74
CA PRO A 126 9.28 -17.81 -12.28
C PRO A 126 8.49 -19.06 -11.94
N THR A 127 7.97 -19.77 -12.94
CA THR A 127 7.51 -21.14 -12.75
C THR A 127 8.74 -22.02 -12.57
N ALA A 128 8.85 -22.72 -11.44
CA ALA A 128 9.84 -23.79 -11.30
C ALA A 128 9.60 -24.80 -12.44
N SER A 129 10.48 -24.81 -13.42
CA SER A 129 10.54 -25.85 -14.44
C SER A 129 10.98 -27.13 -13.74
N GLY A 130 10.04 -28.06 -13.56
CA GLY A 130 10.33 -29.46 -13.28
C GLY A 130 10.78 -30.19 -14.56
#